data_AF-A0A848LRU5-F1
#
_entry.id   AF-A0A848LRU5-F1
#
_cell.length_a   1.000
_cell.length_b   1.000
_cell.length_c   1.000
_cell.angle_alpha   90.00
_cell.angle_beta   90.00
_cell.angle_gamma   90.00
#
_symmetry.space_group_name_H-M   'P 1'
#
loop_
_entity.id
_entity.type
_entity.pdbx_description
1 polymer ?
#
loop_
_entity_poly.entity_id
_entity_poly.type
_entity_poly.pdbx_seq_one_letter_code
_entity_poly.pdbx_strand_id
1 'polypeptide(L)'
;MKMRIALAGATCALLLAPEARAADVIDLISPTRCELRFNRLLNCRINPLTLSTPTAETAVPLRTALRSVVSGNCSTQYPLEAKAEAPGAAPVVIPYLRGTEVQLRGPGGAPVGTFTLSDNSTWTPSAVLDGSCLIKLEVRWNEVDVSSAAEAHALIAQIDSAITAAENHAARMEELMLYQKAYSFMHSLADRFRVELSNETMQELRAAALESGPALESMILNCADLSFEERLALLRLHGGLWVLGKPEDWQRPDGTVMTLEDHLGPNAAEILSRLNAIIDRQTENPPDYEQLYEDAVTEVTRLKNKKLLAQAQLAPWLQ
;
A
#
# COMPACT_ATOMS: atom_id res chain seq x y z
N MET A 1 -13.80 35.04 -9.02
CA MET A 1 -12.73 34.01 -9.03
C MET A 1 -13.41 32.66 -9.22
N LYS A 2 -13.22 32.00 -10.38
CA LYS A 2 -13.98 30.79 -10.77
C LYS A 2 -13.36 29.55 -10.12
N MET A 3 -14.09 28.95 -9.18
CA MET A 3 -13.76 27.70 -8.51
C MET A 3 -13.88 26.55 -9.52
N ARG A 4 -12.73 25.97 -9.93
CA ARG A 4 -12.69 24.75 -10.73
C ARG A 4 -12.71 23.57 -9.78
N ILE A 5 -13.88 22.97 -9.61
CA ILE A 5 -14.03 21.65 -8.99
C ILE A 5 -13.48 20.63 -9.99
N ALA A 6 -12.28 20.12 -9.72
CA ALA A 6 -11.78 18.94 -10.40
C ALA A 6 -12.47 17.73 -9.75
N LEU A 7 -13.57 17.25 -10.35
CA LEU A 7 -14.01 15.88 -10.13
C LEU A 7 -12.90 14.97 -10.64
N ALA A 8 -12.08 14.44 -9.72
CA ALA A 8 -11.30 13.26 -9.98
C ALA A 8 -12.29 12.13 -10.26
N GLY A 9 -12.49 11.84 -11.55
CA GLY A 9 -13.26 10.71 -12.00
C GLY A 9 -12.64 9.46 -11.45
N ALA A 10 -13.28 8.89 -10.42
CA ALA A 10 -13.13 7.49 -10.09
C ALA A 10 -13.60 6.70 -11.32
N THR A 11 -12.68 6.45 -12.26
CA THR A 11 -12.83 5.37 -13.21
C THR A 11 -12.94 4.11 -12.37
N CYS A 12 -14.19 3.69 -12.19
CA CYS A 12 -14.59 2.37 -11.77
C CYS A 12 -13.97 1.39 -12.77
N ALA A 13 -12.70 1.03 -12.53
CA ALA A 13 -12.08 -0.09 -13.19
C ALA A 13 -12.89 -1.30 -12.73
N LEU A 14 -13.76 -1.74 -13.63
CA LEU A 14 -14.53 -2.96 -13.51
C LEU A 14 -13.62 -4.04 -12.90
N LEU A 15 -13.98 -4.44 -11.68
CA LEU A 15 -13.52 -5.64 -11.00
C LEU A 15 -13.99 -6.86 -11.80
N LEU A 16 -13.40 -7.03 -12.99
CA LEU A 16 -13.44 -8.31 -13.67
C LEU A 16 -12.51 -9.21 -12.88
N ALA A 17 -13.10 -10.20 -12.21
CA ALA A 17 -12.36 -11.39 -11.81
C ALA A 17 -11.51 -11.83 -13.01
N PRO A 18 -10.28 -12.30 -12.82
CA PRO A 18 -9.52 -12.84 -13.94
C PRO A 18 -10.35 -14.01 -14.50
N GLU A 19 -11.01 -13.78 -15.64
CA GLU A 19 -11.53 -14.88 -16.46
C GLU A 19 -10.36 -15.85 -16.61
N ALA A 20 -10.61 -17.12 -16.33
CA ALA A 20 -9.63 -18.18 -16.53
C ALA A 20 -9.13 -18.07 -17.97
N ARG A 21 -7.93 -17.49 -18.16
CA ARG A 21 -7.32 -17.41 -19.48
C ARG A 21 -7.24 -18.83 -20.02
N ALA A 22 -7.69 -19.01 -21.26
CA ALA A 22 -7.50 -20.26 -21.97
C ALA A 22 -6.01 -20.65 -21.85
N ALA A 23 -5.75 -21.91 -21.49
CA ALA A 23 -4.38 -22.39 -21.33
C ALA A 23 -3.64 -22.23 -22.66
N ASP A 24 -2.44 -21.65 -22.61
CA ASP A 24 -1.57 -21.65 -23.78
C ASP A 24 -1.02 -23.07 -23.97
N VAL A 25 -1.02 -23.54 -25.22
CA VAL A 25 -0.56 -24.88 -25.56
C VAL A 25 0.60 -24.79 -26.53
N ILE A 26 1.74 -25.36 -26.14
CA ILE A 26 3.00 -25.31 -26.91
C ILE A 26 3.43 -26.72 -27.27
N ASP A 27 3.74 -26.96 -28.53
CA ASP A 27 4.31 -28.25 -28.96
C ASP A 27 5.78 -28.35 -28.51
N LEU A 28 6.06 -29.33 -27.64
CA LEU A 28 7.42 -29.66 -27.19
C LEU A 28 8.06 -30.70 -28.13
N ILE A 29 7.32 -31.79 -28.40
CA ILE A 29 7.70 -32.86 -29.33
C ILE A 29 6.52 -33.12 -30.24
N SER A 30 6.71 -32.96 -31.55
CA SER A 30 5.69 -33.17 -32.57
C SER A 30 6.35 -33.27 -33.95
N PRO A 31 5.63 -33.75 -34.98
CA PRO A 31 6.11 -33.71 -36.36
C PRO A 31 6.39 -32.30 -36.90
N THR A 32 5.85 -31.25 -36.26
CA THR A 32 6.09 -29.84 -36.62
C THR A 32 7.35 -29.27 -35.96
N ARG A 33 7.89 -29.94 -34.94
CA ARG A 33 9.07 -29.51 -34.16
C ARG A 33 10.27 -30.42 -34.35
N CYS A 34 10.04 -31.68 -34.70
CA CYS A 34 11.07 -32.69 -34.91
C CYS A 34 11.20 -33.06 -36.40
N GLU A 35 12.33 -33.67 -36.78
CA GLU A 35 12.47 -34.29 -38.08
C GLU A 35 11.75 -35.65 -38.12
N LEU A 36 10.75 -35.81 -38.99
CA LEU A 36 10.08 -37.10 -39.22
C LEU A 36 10.81 -37.90 -40.32
N ARG A 37 11.41 -39.03 -39.97
CA ARG A 37 12.06 -39.96 -40.91
C ARG A 37 11.69 -41.40 -40.59
N PHE A 38 11.29 -42.17 -41.61
CA PHE A 38 10.92 -43.59 -41.45
C PHE A 38 9.94 -43.85 -40.29
N ASN A 39 8.92 -42.99 -40.15
CA ASN A 39 7.96 -43.02 -39.05
C ASN A 39 8.58 -42.89 -37.64
N ARG A 40 9.70 -42.17 -37.53
CA ARG A 40 10.36 -41.81 -36.28
C ARG A 40 10.59 -40.30 -36.21
N LEU A 41 10.40 -39.72 -35.03
CA LEU A 41 10.77 -38.33 -34.74
C LEU A 41 12.22 -38.30 -34.23
N LEU A 42 13.02 -37.42 -34.82
CA LEU A 42 14.45 -37.21 -34.56
C LEU A 42 14.72 -35.72 -34.34
N ASN A 43 15.86 -35.37 -33.72
CA ASN A 43 16.34 -33.99 -33.59
C ASN A 43 15.29 -33.03 -32.97
N CYS A 44 14.60 -33.46 -31.92
CA CYS A 44 13.49 -32.71 -31.28
C CYS A 44 13.93 -31.52 -30.40
N ARG A 45 15.08 -30.92 -30.69
CA ARG A 45 15.67 -29.88 -29.83
C ARG A 45 14.74 -28.66 -29.72
N ILE A 46 14.56 -28.19 -28.49
CA ILE A 46 13.84 -26.93 -28.24
C ILE A 46 14.85 -25.78 -28.21
N ASN A 47 14.76 -24.89 -29.20
CA ASN A 47 15.42 -23.58 -29.10
C ASN A 47 14.73 -22.74 -28.02
N PRO A 48 15.48 -21.96 -27.22
CA PRO A 48 14.89 -21.10 -26.21
C PRO A 48 13.74 -20.25 -26.76
N LEU A 49 12.58 -20.36 -26.13
CA LEU A 49 11.35 -19.69 -26.51
C LEU A 49 10.89 -18.84 -25.34
N THR A 50 10.74 -17.54 -25.56
CA THR A 50 10.15 -16.64 -24.57
C THR A 50 8.64 -16.62 -24.72
N LEU A 51 7.95 -16.85 -23.62
CA LEU A 51 6.50 -16.80 -23.50
C LEU A 51 6.13 -15.61 -22.62
N SER A 52 5.05 -14.93 -22.95
CA SER A 52 4.62 -13.72 -22.26
C SER A 52 3.11 -13.63 -22.17
N THR A 53 2.63 -13.11 -21.04
CA THR A 53 1.23 -12.86 -20.78
C THR A 53 1.08 -11.50 -20.09
N PRO A 54 0.04 -10.69 -20.38
CA PRO A 54 -0.18 -9.45 -19.64
C PRO A 54 -0.45 -9.74 -18.16
N THR A 55 0.24 -9.05 -17.25
CA THR A 55 0.00 -9.21 -15.80
C THR A 55 -1.10 -8.25 -15.32
N ALA A 56 -1.93 -8.72 -14.40
CA ALA A 56 -2.90 -7.89 -13.69
C ALA A 56 -2.42 -7.63 -12.25
N GLU A 57 -2.96 -6.59 -11.62
CA GLU A 57 -2.78 -6.37 -10.19
C GLU A 57 -3.36 -7.55 -9.39
N THR A 58 -2.65 -7.96 -8.34
CA THR A 58 -3.07 -9.07 -7.48
C THR A 58 -2.87 -8.73 -6.01
N ALA A 59 -3.79 -9.19 -5.18
CA ALA A 59 -3.69 -9.08 -3.73
C ALA A 59 -3.25 -10.38 -3.05
N VAL A 60 -3.22 -11.49 -3.80
CA VAL A 60 -2.91 -12.85 -3.32
C VAL A 60 -1.75 -13.45 -4.10
N PRO A 61 -1.02 -14.43 -3.53
CA PRO A 61 0.06 -15.11 -4.23
C PRO A 61 -0.48 -15.88 -5.44
N LEU A 62 0.24 -15.78 -6.56
CA LEU A 62 -0.08 -16.46 -7.80
C LEU A 62 1.00 -17.46 -8.20
N ARG A 63 0.59 -18.48 -8.96
CA ARG A 63 1.47 -19.47 -9.58
C ARG A 63 1.14 -19.64 -11.06
N THR A 64 2.14 -19.92 -11.87
CA THR A 64 1.93 -20.41 -13.24
C THR A 64 2.13 -21.92 -13.26
N ALA A 65 1.08 -22.65 -13.60
CA ALA A 65 1.10 -24.10 -13.70
C ALA A 65 1.54 -24.54 -15.09
N LEU A 66 2.51 -25.44 -15.14
CA LEU A 66 3.12 -25.97 -16.35
C LEU A 66 2.94 -27.48 -16.34
N ARG A 67 2.23 -28.03 -17.32
CA ARG A 67 1.95 -29.47 -17.39
C ARG A 67 2.27 -30.02 -18.76
N SER A 68 3.06 -31.10 -18.80
CA SER A 68 3.25 -31.87 -20.02
C SER A 68 2.03 -32.76 -20.28
N VAL A 69 1.55 -32.77 -21.52
CA VAL A 69 0.47 -33.64 -21.99
C VAL A 69 1.01 -34.50 -23.10
N VAL A 70 0.96 -35.82 -22.89
CA VAL A 70 1.55 -36.82 -23.78
C VAL A 70 0.43 -37.58 -24.49
N SER A 71 0.56 -37.76 -25.80
CA SER A 71 -0.29 -38.65 -26.59
C SER A 71 0.52 -39.42 -27.64
N GLY A 72 -0.02 -40.55 -28.09
CA GLY A 72 0.69 -41.49 -28.97
C GLY A 72 1.77 -42.28 -28.24
N ASN A 73 2.71 -42.87 -29.00
CA ASN A 73 3.78 -43.70 -28.45
C ASN A 73 5.07 -42.89 -28.21
N CYS A 74 5.22 -42.33 -27.00
CA CYS A 74 6.42 -41.56 -26.62
C CYS A 74 7.44 -42.35 -25.80
N SER A 75 7.44 -43.69 -25.90
CA SER A 75 8.36 -44.53 -25.13
C SER A 75 9.81 -44.28 -25.52
N THR A 76 10.66 -44.03 -24.53
CA THR A 76 12.10 -43.83 -24.69
C THR A 76 12.82 -44.15 -23.39
N GLN A 77 14.07 -44.57 -23.48
CA GLN A 77 14.95 -44.80 -22.34
C GLN A 77 15.59 -43.49 -21.80
N TYR A 78 15.46 -42.39 -22.55
CA TYR A 78 16.10 -41.13 -22.22
C TYR A 78 15.21 -40.25 -21.34
N PRO A 79 15.75 -39.60 -20.29
CA PRO A 79 15.02 -38.59 -19.54
C PRO A 79 14.89 -37.33 -20.40
N LEU A 80 13.68 -37.03 -20.85
CA LEU A 80 13.38 -35.84 -21.64
C LEU A 80 12.71 -34.78 -20.76
N GLU A 81 13.29 -33.59 -20.75
CA GLU A 81 12.93 -32.52 -19.81
C GLU A 81 13.14 -31.15 -20.46
N ALA A 82 12.25 -30.19 -20.13
CA ALA A 82 12.46 -28.77 -20.38
C ALA A 82 12.74 -28.03 -19.07
N LYS A 83 13.21 -26.80 -19.20
CA LYS A 83 13.43 -25.87 -18.11
C LYS A 83 12.66 -24.58 -18.41
N ALA A 84 11.96 -24.06 -17.41
CA ALA A 84 11.33 -22.74 -17.46
C ALA A 84 11.99 -21.79 -16.47
N GLU A 85 12.36 -20.60 -16.94
CA GLU A 85 13.05 -19.57 -16.18
C GLU A 85 12.33 -18.23 -16.30
N ALA A 86 11.97 -17.63 -15.16
CA ALA A 86 11.43 -16.28 -15.10
C ALA A 86 12.34 -15.36 -14.29
N PRO A 87 12.38 -14.04 -14.58
CA PRO A 87 13.15 -13.08 -13.81
C PRO A 87 12.78 -13.12 -12.32
N GLY A 88 13.78 -13.32 -11.45
CA GLY A 88 13.60 -13.36 -9.99
C GLY A 88 12.88 -14.59 -9.45
N ALA A 89 12.51 -15.56 -10.30
CA ALA A 89 11.93 -16.84 -9.91
C ALA A 89 12.97 -17.95 -9.87
N ALA A 90 12.74 -18.98 -9.05
CA ALA A 90 13.52 -20.21 -9.14
C ALA A 90 13.20 -20.96 -10.44
N PRO A 91 14.21 -21.44 -11.20
CA PRO A 91 13.98 -22.28 -12.37
C PRO A 91 13.20 -23.55 -12.02
N VAL A 92 12.31 -23.98 -12.92
CA VAL A 92 11.57 -25.23 -12.76
C VAL A 92 11.88 -26.19 -13.90
N VAL A 93 12.02 -27.47 -13.58
CA VAL A 93 12.25 -28.54 -14.56
C VAL A 93 10.93 -29.23 -14.84
N ILE A 94 10.60 -29.38 -16.13
CA ILE A 94 9.34 -29.93 -16.62
C ILE A 94 9.64 -31.29 -17.25
N PRO A 95 9.30 -32.41 -16.58
CA PRO A 95 9.48 -33.74 -17.14
C PRO A 95 8.45 -34.00 -18.25
N TYR A 96 8.89 -34.39 -19.44
CA TYR A 96 7.99 -34.58 -20.58
C TYR A 96 7.04 -35.77 -20.39
N LEU A 97 7.55 -36.89 -19.90
CA LEU A 97 6.85 -38.17 -19.93
C LEU A 97 6.04 -38.48 -18.66
N ARG A 98 6.17 -37.67 -17.61
CA ARG A 98 5.51 -37.92 -16.32
C ARG A 98 4.11 -37.30 -16.21
N GLY A 99 3.75 -36.38 -17.11
CA GLY A 99 2.48 -35.67 -17.08
C GLY A 99 2.24 -34.86 -15.79
N THR A 100 3.31 -34.60 -15.04
CA THR A 100 3.26 -33.93 -13.74
C THR A 100 3.16 -32.42 -13.95
N GLU A 101 2.26 -31.80 -13.20
CA GLU A 101 2.17 -30.34 -13.14
C GLU A 101 3.28 -29.78 -12.24
N VAL A 102 4.04 -28.83 -12.76
CA VAL A 102 5.06 -28.09 -12.02
C VAL A 102 4.67 -26.62 -11.93
N GLN A 103 5.10 -25.95 -10.86
CA GLN A 103 4.61 -24.62 -10.51
C GLN A 103 5.75 -23.61 -10.54
N LEU A 104 5.66 -22.65 -11.46
CA LEU A 104 6.57 -21.51 -11.54
C LEU A 104 5.99 -20.35 -10.73
N ARG A 105 6.75 -19.85 -9.76
CA ARG A 105 6.32 -18.78 -8.84
C ARG A 105 7.20 -17.56 -8.99
N GLY A 106 6.58 -16.39 -9.15
CA GLY A 106 7.28 -15.12 -9.06
C GLY A 106 7.77 -14.83 -7.64
N PRO A 107 8.73 -13.91 -7.48
CA PRO A 107 9.23 -13.52 -6.16
C PRO A 107 8.09 -12.98 -5.29
N GLY A 108 7.97 -13.49 -4.06
CA GLY A 108 6.93 -13.08 -3.12
C GLY A 108 5.49 -13.40 -3.55
N GLY A 109 5.30 -14.31 -4.53
CA GLY A 109 3.97 -14.64 -5.07
C GLY A 109 3.47 -13.66 -6.14
N ALA A 110 4.35 -12.80 -6.67
CA ALA A 110 4.03 -11.91 -7.78
C ALA A 110 3.65 -12.69 -9.06
N PRO A 111 2.82 -12.10 -9.95
CA PRO A 111 2.48 -12.70 -11.22
C PRO A 111 3.73 -12.88 -12.09
N VAL A 112 3.81 -14.02 -12.77
CA VAL A 112 4.81 -14.27 -13.82
C VAL A 112 4.26 -13.72 -15.13
N GLY A 113 4.83 -12.60 -15.58
CA GLY A 113 4.46 -11.98 -16.86
C GLY A 113 5.21 -12.58 -18.06
N THR A 114 6.40 -13.14 -17.82
CA THR A 114 7.19 -13.78 -18.87
C THR A 114 8.09 -14.86 -18.30
N PHE A 115 8.34 -15.90 -19.09
CA PHE A 115 9.38 -16.88 -18.82
C PHE A 115 10.00 -17.40 -20.12
N THR A 116 11.22 -17.87 -20.04
CA THR A 116 11.93 -18.55 -21.13
C THR A 116 11.83 -20.06 -20.92
N LEU A 117 11.34 -20.76 -21.94
CA LEU A 117 11.30 -22.21 -22.03
C LEU A 117 12.50 -22.67 -22.87
N SER A 118 13.31 -23.59 -22.35
CA SER A 118 14.43 -24.18 -23.08
C SER A 118 14.54 -25.66 -22.83
N ASP A 119 15.29 -26.34 -23.69
CA ASP A 119 15.67 -27.74 -23.46
C ASP A 119 16.54 -27.85 -22.19
N ASN A 120 16.24 -28.83 -21.33
CA ASN A 120 17.07 -29.17 -20.18
C ASN A 120 17.84 -30.48 -20.40
N SER A 121 17.35 -31.33 -21.31
CA SER A 121 17.92 -32.64 -21.56
C SER A 121 18.93 -32.60 -22.70
N THR A 122 20.09 -33.22 -22.49
CA THR A 122 21.09 -33.42 -23.55
C THR A 122 20.66 -34.49 -24.55
N TRP A 123 19.60 -35.25 -24.26
CA TRP A 123 19.14 -36.36 -25.08
C TRP A 123 18.08 -35.97 -26.10
N THR A 124 17.38 -34.85 -25.91
CA THR A 124 16.31 -34.40 -26.82
C THR A 124 16.74 -34.32 -28.29
N PRO A 125 17.98 -33.92 -28.65
CA PRO A 125 18.44 -33.97 -30.04
C PRO A 125 18.67 -35.41 -30.56
N SER A 126 19.06 -36.34 -29.70
CA SER A 126 19.47 -37.70 -30.08
C SER A 126 18.38 -38.75 -29.86
N ALA A 127 17.29 -38.40 -29.18
CA ALA A 127 16.19 -39.30 -28.89
C ALA A 127 15.45 -39.68 -30.18
N VAL A 128 15.23 -40.98 -30.36
CA VAL A 128 14.43 -41.53 -31.46
C VAL A 128 13.07 -41.90 -30.90
N LEU A 129 12.04 -41.15 -31.28
CA LEU A 129 10.68 -41.37 -30.81
C LEU A 129 9.81 -41.93 -31.94
N ASP A 130 8.69 -42.56 -31.61
CA ASP A 130 7.72 -42.98 -32.62
C ASP A 130 7.13 -41.77 -33.36
N GLY A 131 6.82 -41.93 -34.65
CA GLY A 131 6.19 -40.90 -35.47
C GLY A 131 4.85 -40.39 -34.93
N SER A 132 4.18 -41.21 -34.10
CA SER A 132 2.93 -40.83 -33.42
C SER A 132 3.12 -40.06 -32.12
N CYS A 133 4.35 -39.92 -31.59
CA CYS A 133 4.59 -39.25 -30.32
C CYS A 133 4.27 -37.76 -30.40
N LEU A 134 3.44 -37.28 -29.47
CA LEU A 134 3.09 -35.89 -29.33
C LEU A 134 3.19 -35.50 -27.85
N ILE A 135 4.03 -34.52 -27.55
CA ILE A 135 4.19 -33.94 -26.22
C ILE A 135 3.92 -32.44 -26.32
N LYS A 136 2.92 -31.98 -25.59
CA LYS A 136 2.54 -30.57 -25.48
C LYS A 136 2.78 -30.06 -24.08
N LEU A 137 3.05 -28.77 -23.95
CA LEU A 137 3.05 -28.05 -22.68
C LEU A 137 1.75 -27.25 -22.60
N GLU A 138 0.94 -27.53 -21.58
CA GLU A 138 -0.15 -26.67 -21.17
C GLU A 138 0.39 -25.68 -20.13
N VAL A 139 0.12 -24.40 -20.37
CA VAL A 139 0.51 -23.29 -19.49
C VAL A 139 -0.75 -22.61 -18.98
N ARG A 140 -1.00 -22.73 -17.67
CA ARG A 140 -2.06 -21.98 -16.98
C ARG A 140 -1.42 -20.86 -16.20
N TRP A 141 -1.62 -19.65 -16.69
CA TRP A 141 -0.96 -18.45 -16.18
C TRP A 141 -1.60 -17.94 -14.91
N ASN A 142 -0.75 -17.61 -13.92
CA ASN A 142 -1.09 -16.75 -12.79
C ASN A 142 -2.39 -17.15 -12.07
N GLU A 143 -2.56 -18.45 -11.82
CA GLU A 143 -3.61 -19.01 -10.98
C GLU A 143 -3.38 -18.66 -9.52
N VAL A 144 -4.44 -18.54 -8.73
CA VAL A 144 -4.34 -18.31 -7.29
C VAL A 144 -3.60 -19.49 -6.64
N ASP A 145 -2.51 -19.19 -5.91
CA ASP A 145 -1.68 -20.19 -5.24
C ASP A 145 -2.21 -20.48 -3.82
N VAL A 146 -3.46 -20.96 -3.78
CA VAL A 146 -4.15 -21.38 -2.55
C VAL A 146 -4.77 -22.74 -2.77
N SER A 147 -4.67 -23.61 -1.78
CA SER A 147 -5.13 -24.99 -1.84
C SER A 147 -6.26 -25.31 -0.86
N SER A 148 -6.52 -24.44 0.11
CA SER A 148 -7.52 -24.68 1.15
C SER A 148 -8.20 -23.41 1.66
N ALA A 149 -9.38 -23.58 2.28
CA ALA A 149 -10.08 -22.50 2.96
C ALA A 149 -9.25 -21.92 4.13
N ALA A 150 -8.50 -22.76 4.85
CA ALA A 150 -7.63 -22.32 5.93
C ALA A 150 -6.53 -21.36 5.44
N GLU A 151 -5.90 -21.66 4.31
CA GLU A 151 -4.92 -20.76 3.68
C GLU A 151 -5.57 -19.46 3.20
N ALA A 152 -6.76 -19.52 2.60
CA ALA A 152 -7.49 -18.33 2.17
C ALA A 152 -7.83 -17.41 3.37
N HIS A 153 -8.35 -17.96 4.46
CA HIS A 153 -8.64 -17.20 5.68
C HIS A 153 -7.37 -16.63 6.33
N ALA A 154 -6.26 -17.38 6.31
CA ALA A 154 -4.98 -16.89 6.83
C ALA A 154 -4.46 -15.67 6.03
N LEU A 155 -4.61 -15.67 4.71
CA LEU A 155 -4.23 -14.51 3.87
C LEU A 155 -5.08 -13.28 4.17
N ILE A 156 -6.41 -13.45 4.34
CA ILE A 156 -7.29 -12.33 4.72
C ILE A 156 -6.92 -11.80 6.12
N ALA A 157 -6.67 -12.69 7.09
CA ALA A 157 -6.28 -12.29 8.45
C ALA A 157 -4.95 -11.53 8.48
N GLN A 158 -3.98 -11.90 7.62
CA GLN A 158 -2.73 -11.15 7.47
C GLN A 158 -2.98 -9.73 6.94
N ILE A 159 -3.87 -9.58 5.95
CA ILE A 159 -4.25 -8.26 5.42
C ILE A 159 -4.96 -7.44 6.49
N ASP A 160 -5.85 -8.05 7.29
CA ASP A 160 -6.54 -7.38 8.40
C ASP A 160 -5.57 -6.88 9.46
N SER A 161 -4.59 -7.71 9.85
CA SER A 161 -3.55 -7.28 10.78
C SER A 161 -2.73 -6.11 10.22
N ALA A 162 -2.44 -6.09 8.92
CA ALA A 162 -1.73 -4.98 8.29
C ALA A 162 -2.58 -3.70 8.26
N ILE A 163 -3.90 -3.80 8.01
CA ILE A 163 -4.82 -2.66 8.07
C ILE A 163 -4.82 -2.07 9.48
N THR A 164 -4.97 -2.90 10.53
CA THR A 164 -4.96 -2.41 11.92
C THR A 164 -3.63 -1.72 12.27
N ALA A 165 -2.49 -2.29 11.83
CA ALA A 165 -1.19 -1.66 12.04
C ALA A 165 -1.08 -0.29 11.34
N ALA A 166 -1.56 -0.19 10.10
CA ALA A 166 -1.57 1.06 9.33
C ALA A 166 -2.53 2.10 9.93
N GLU A 167 -3.71 1.68 10.43
CA GLU A 167 -4.66 2.57 11.11
C GLU A 167 -4.07 3.13 12.40
N ASN A 168 -3.39 2.30 13.20
CA ASN A 168 -2.68 2.76 14.39
C ASN A 168 -1.54 3.74 14.04
N HIS A 169 -0.84 3.49 12.93
CA HIS A 169 0.21 4.41 12.45
C HIS A 169 -0.38 5.75 12.00
N ALA A 170 -1.48 5.74 11.24
CA ALA A 170 -2.18 6.95 10.81
C ALA A 170 -2.68 7.76 12.02
N ALA A 171 -3.30 7.12 13.01
CA ALA A 171 -3.72 7.77 14.25
C ALA A 171 -2.53 8.42 14.99
N ARG A 172 -1.37 7.74 15.02
CA ARG A 172 -0.16 8.32 15.61
C ARG A 172 0.36 9.52 14.83
N MET A 173 0.34 9.50 13.50
CA MET A 173 0.74 10.65 12.69
C MET A 173 -0.23 11.82 12.86
N GLU A 174 -1.53 11.54 13.00
CA GLU A 174 -2.54 12.56 13.31
C GLU A 174 -2.25 13.26 14.63
N GLU A 175 -1.96 12.51 15.69
CA GLU A 175 -1.58 13.07 16.99
C GLU A 175 -0.37 14.00 16.88
N LEU A 176 0.67 13.59 16.14
CA LEU A 176 1.90 14.38 15.96
C LEU A 176 1.65 15.64 15.12
N MET A 177 0.85 15.54 14.06
CA MET A 177 0.41 16.68 13.26
C MET A 177 -0.37 17.68 14.12
N LEU A 178 -1.34 17.20 14.90
CA LEU A 178 -2.11 18.03 15.82
C LEU A 178 -1.20 18.68 16.86
N TYR A 179 -0.25 17.95 17.43
CA TYR A 179 0.71 18.51 18.37
C TYR A 179 1.57 19.62 17.74
N GLN A 180 2.08 19.43 16.53
CA GLN A 180 2.84 20.45 15.80
C GLN A 180 2.00 21.69 15.49
N LYS A 181 0.73 21.52 15.09
CA LYS A 181 -0.21 22.62 14.87
C LYS A 181 -0.47 23.41 16.16
N ALA A 182 -0.73 22.72 17.28
CA ALA A 182 -0.88 23.34 18.59
C ALA A 182 0.38 24.11 19.01
N TYR A 183 1.56 23.52 18.82
CA TYR A 183 2.84 24.15 19.14
C TYR A 183 3.09 25.42 18.32
N SER A 184 2.91 25.34 17.01
CA SER A 184 3.10 26.49 16.11
C SER A 184 2.15 27.64 16.46
N PHE A 185 0.91 27.29 16.82
CA PHE A 185 -0.07 28.26 17.31
C PHE A 185 0.35 28.89 18.65
N MET A 186 0.81 28.08 19.61
CA MET A 186 1.32 28.56 20.89
C MET A 186 2.51 29.52 20.73
N HIS A 187 3.44 29.23 19.82
CA HIS A 187 4.56 30.11 19.52
C HIS A 187 4.07 31.45 18.95
N SER A 188 3.17 31.41 17.96
CA SER A 188 2.55 32.61 17.38
C SER A 188 1.81 33.44 18.43
N LEU A 189 1.13 32.79 19.38
CA LEU A 189 0.47 33.46 20.50
C LEU A 189 1.46 34.11 21.46
N ALA A 190 2.55 33.43 21.81
CA ALA A 190 3.58 33.97 22.69
C ALA A 190 4.23 35.22 22.08
N ASP A 191 4.55 35.18 20.78
CA ASP A 191 5.11 36.31 20.04
C ASP A 191 4.15 37.52 20.01
N ARG A 192 2.84 37.25 19.94
CA ARG A 192 1.79 38.29 19.88
C ARG A 192 1.22 38.68 21.24
N PHE A 193 1.69 38.09 22.34
CA PHE A 193 1.05 38.20 23.66
C PHE A 193 0.94 39.64 24.16
N ARG A 194 1.92 40.48 23.83
CA ARG A 194 2.02 41.89 24.24
C ARG A 194 1.80 42.88 23.09
N VAL A 195 1.41 42.38 21.92
CA VAL A 195 1.14 43.22 20.75
C VAL A 195 -0.30 43.72 20.81
N GLU A 196 -0.53 44.97 20.42
CA GLU A 196 -1.89 45.53 20.33
C GLU A 196 -2.73 44.73 19.33
N LEU A 197 -3.90 44.27 19.79
CA LEU A 197 -4.80 43.40 19.03
C LEU A 197 -5.65 44.19 18.02
N SER A 198 -5.04 44.67 16.93
CA SER A 198 -5.79 45.27 15.82
C SER A 198 -6.90 44.33 15.34
N ASN A 199 -7.95 44.88 14.70
CA ASN A 199 -9.05 44.07 14.16
C ASN A 199 -8.57 42.94 13.23
N GLU A 200 -7.50 43.16 12.47
CA GLU A 200 -6.93 42.17 11.54
C GLU A 200 -6.19 41.06 12.31
N THR A 201 -5.27 41.42 13.20
CA THR A 201 -4.56 40.46 14.07
C THR A 201 -5.51 39.66 14.96
N MET A 202 -6.64 40.24 15.35
CA MET A 202 -7.69 39.57 16.09
C MET A 202 -8.42 38.51 15.27
N GLN A 203 -8.80 38.85 14.04
CA GLN A 203 -9.43 37.91 13.14
C GLN A 203 -8.47 36.76 12.78
N GLU A 204 -7.19 37.05 12.60
CA GLU A 204 -6.14 36.05 12.41
C GLU A 204 -5.99 35.13 13.62
N LEU A 205 -5.86 35.68 14.83
CA LEU A 205 -5.73 34.89 16.06
C LEU A 205 -6.95 34.02 16.31
N ARG A 206 -8.15 34.52 16.02
CA ARG A 206 -9.39 33.76 16.13
C ARG A 206 -9.46 32.64 15.10
N ALA A 207 -9.12 32.93 13.84
CA ALA A 207 -9.10 31.91 12.79
C ALA A 207 -8.10 30.80 13.15
N ALA A 208 -6.90 31.18 13.57
CA ALA A 208 -5.86 30.24 14.00
C ALA A 208 -6.26 29.45 15.26
N ALA A 209 -6.94 30.07 16.23
CA ALA A 209 -7.45 29.39 17.43
C ALA A 209 -8.55 28.37 17.11
N LEU A 210 -9.44 28.68 16.16
CA LEU A 210 -10.48 27.77 15.70
C LEU A 210 -9.90 26.59 14.92
N GLU A 211 -8.96 26.86 14.01
CA GLU A 211 -8.29 25.84 13.21
C GLU A 211 -7.42 24.91 14.07
N SER A 212 -6.71 25.50 15.04
CA SER A 212 -5.84 24.75 15.98
C SER A 212 -6.59 24.25 17.22
N GLY A 213 -7.90 24.44 17.31
CA GLY A 213 -8.70 24.10 18.49
C GLY A 213 -8.64 22.61 18.86
N PRO A 214 -8.98 21.69 17.94
CA PRO A 214 -8.88 20.25 18.20
C PRO A 214 -7.46 19.80 18.57
N ALA A 215 -6.45 20.46 17.98
CA ALA A 215 -5.05 20.23 18.26
C ALA A 215 -4.66 20.63 19.69
N LEU A 216 -5.07 21.82 20.14
CA LEU A 216 -4.87 22.29 21.51
C LEU A 216 -5.61 21.41 22.51
N GLU A 217 -6.86 21.06 22.24
CA GLU A 217 -7.64 20.16 23.09
C GLU A 217 -6.96 18.80 23.24
N SER A 218 -6.53 18.20 22.13
CA SER A 218 -5.80 16.93 22.15
C SER A 218 -4.51 17.03 22.95
N MET A 219 -3.73 18.09 22.76
CA MET A 219 -2.51 18.32 23.54
C MET A 219 -2.80 18.50 25.04
N ILE A 220 -3.81 19.30 25.40
CA ILE A 220 -4.22 19.53 26.80
C ILE A 220 -4.68 18.24 27.48
N LEU A 221 -5.37 17.35 26.76
CA LEU A 221 -5.96 16.13 27.32
C LEU A 221 -4.98 14.95 27.31
N ASN A 222 -4.22 14.78 26.23
CA ASN A 222 -3.50 13.53 25.95
C ASN A 222 -1.97 13.64 26.09
N CYS A 223 -1.39 14.85 26.17
CA CYS A 223 0.06 15.01 26.27
C CYS A 223 0.57 14.72 27.70
N ALA A 224 1.20 13.56 27.90
CA ALA A 224 1.69 13.12 29.21
C ALA A 224 2.77 14.03 29.82
N ASP A 225 3.51 14.77 28.99
CA ASP A 225 4.62 15.62 29.42
C ASP A 225 4.18 16.99 29.97
N LEU A 226 2.88 17.29 29.92
CA LEU A 226 2.31 18.50 30.52
C LEU A 226 1.90 18.24 31.97
N SER A 227 2.47 19.04 32.88
CA SER A 227 2.04 19.12 34.26
C SER A 227 0.59 19.63 34.39
N PHE A 228 -0.03 19.39 35.53
CA PHE A 228 -1.40 19.88 35.80
C PHE A 228 -1.52 21.40 35.63
N GLU A 229 -0.53 22.17 36.09
CA GLU A 229 -0.53 23.64 35.98
C GLU A 229 -0.37 24.12 34.53
N GLU A 230 0.45 23.43 33.73
CA GLU A 230 0.58 23.72 32.30
C GLU A 230 -0.71 23.45 31.55
N ARG A 231 -1.38 22.32 31.84
CA ARG A 231 -2.69 22.00 31.27
C ARG A 231 -3.71 23.07 31.63
N LEU A 232 -3.74 23.53 32.89
CA LEU A 232 -4.66 24.56 33.35
C LEU A 232 -4.39 25.92 32.69
N ALA A 233 -3.12 26.30 32.53
CA ALA A 233 -2.73 27.53 31.84
C ALA A 233 -3.15 27.50 30.36
N LEU A 234 -2.93 26.37 29.67
CA LEU A 234 -3.37 26.18 28.29
C LEU A 234 -4.90 26.17 28.15
N LEU A 235 -5.63 25.57 29.09
CA LEU A 235 -7.09 25.60 29.14
C LEU A 235 -7.63 27.02 29.30
N ARG A 236 -7.03 27.82 30.17
CA ARG A 236 -7.40 29.23 30.37
C ARG A 236 -7.10 30.07 29.14
N LEU A 237 -5.95 29.87 28.52
CA LEU A 237 -5.56 30.52 27.27
C LEU A 237 -6.54 30.16 26.15
N HIS A 238 -6.81 28.86 25.95
CA HIS A 238 -7.74 28.36 24.94
C HIS A 238 -9.16 28.90 25.14
N GLY A 239 -9.67 28.89 26.37
CA GLY A 239 -10.97 29.47 26.72
C GLY A 239 -11.03 30.98 26.51
N GLY A 240 -9.98 31.73 26.86
CA GLY A 240 -9.92 33.18 26.64
C GLY A 240 -9.96 33.54 25.15
N LEU A 241 -9.24 32.79 24.31
CA LEU A 241 -9.23 33.00 22.85
C LEU A 241 -10.60 32.79 22.19
N TRP A 242 -11.44 31.93 22.76
CA TRP A 242 -12.81 31.73 22.28
C TRP A 242 -13.75 32.90 22.62
N VAL A 243 -13.47 33.61 23.71
CA VAL A 243 -14.30 34.74 24.19
C VAL A 243 -13.99 36.04 23.45
N LEU A 244 -12.88 36.09 22.72
CA LEU A 244 -12.51 37.17 21.80
C LEU A 244 -13.42 37.20 20.56
N GLY A 245 -14.71 37.50 20.75
CA GLY A 245 -15.75 37.44 19.72
C GLY A 245 -16.25 38.78 19.17
N LYS A 246 -16.19 39.86 19.96
CA LYS A 246 -16.72 41.20 19.64
C LYS A 246 -15.72 42.33 19.94
N PRO A 247 -15.81 43.49 19.26
CA PRO A 247 -14.93 44.64 19.51
C PRO A 247 -14.80 45.05 20.99
N GLU A 248 -15.89 44.92 21.74
CA GLU A 248 -15.96 45.20 23.19
C GLU A 248 -15.04 44.30 24.05
N ASP A 249 -14.62 43.14 23.54
CA ASP A 249 -13.80 42.15 24.25
C ASP A 249 -12.29 42.46 24.16
N TRP A 250 -11.89 43.35 23.25
CA TRP A 250 -10.49 43.74 22.99
C TRP A 250 -10.28 45.24 22.78
N GLN A 251 -11.29 46.07 23.06
CA GLN A 251 -11.18 47.52 23.11
C GLN A 251 -11.46 47.99 24.53
N ARG A 252 -10.60 48.86 25.04
CA ARG A 252 -10.82 49.54 26.31
C ARG A 252 -12.01 50.50 26.18
N PRO A 253 -12.64 50.91 27.31
CA PRO A 253 -13.75 51.87 27.28
C PRO A 253 -13.43 53.23 26.62
N ASP A 254 -12.14 53.57 26.48
CA ASP A 254 -11.65 54.78 25.82
C ASP A 254 -11.41 54.62 24.30
N GLY A 255 -11.68 53.43 23.75
CA GLY A 255 -11.50 53.10 22.33
C GLY A 255 -10.08 52.64 21.96
N THR A 256 -9.15 52.57 22.91
CA THR A 256 -7.81 52.01 22.68
C THR A 256 -7.84 50.49 22.65
N VAL A 257 -6.91 49.88 21.91
CA VAL A 257 -6.86 48.44 21.71
C VAL A 257 -6.16 47.76 22.89
N MET A 258 -6.73 46.63 23.36
CA MET A 258 -6.15 45.79 24.41
C MET A 258 -5.10 44.83 23.84
N THR A 259 -4.15 44.42 24.66
CA THR A 259 -3.26 43.29 24.38
C THR A 259 -3.89 41.97 24.86
N LEU A 260 -3.31 40.83 24.48
CA LEU A 260 -3.75 39.55 25.05
C LEU A 260 -3.48 39.49 26.57
N GLU A 261 -2.40 40.13 27.02
CA GLU A 261 -2.11 40.33 28.44
C GLU A 261 -3.22 41.08 29.17
N ASP A 262 -3.71 42.19 28.59
CA ASP A 262 -4.83 42.96 29.15
C ASP A 262 -6.13 42.14 29.22
N HIS A 263 -6.39 41.32 28.20
CA HIS A 263 -7.60 40.49 28.12
C HIS A 263 -7.59 39.33 29.13
N LEU A 264 -6.46 38.65 29.27
CA LEU A 264 -6.31 37.52 30.21
C LEU A 264 -6.21 37.99 31.67
N GLY A 265 -5.92 39.27 31.90
CA GLY A 265 -5.94 39.90 33.22
C GLY A 265 -4.76 39.47 34.12
N PRO A 266 -4.93 39.45 35.45
CA PRO A 266 -3.80 39.37 36.40
C PRO A 266 -2.97 38.08 36.32
N ASN A 267 -3.51 37.01 35.72
CA ASN A 267 -2.81 35.74 35.58
C ASN A 267 -2.04 35.62 34.25
N ALA A 268 -2.12 36.63 33.38
CA ALA A 268 -1.54 36.61 32.05
C ALA A 268 -0.02 36.34 32.06
N ALA A 269 0.72 36.97 32.97
CA ALA A 269 2.17 36.79 33.09
C ALA A 269 2.56 35.34 33.45
N GLU A 270 1.78 34.67 34.31
CA GLU A 270 2.00 33.27 34.65
C GLU A 270 1.67 32.37 33.46
N ILE A 271 0.57 32.63 32.74
CA ILE A 271 0.18 31.88 31.54
C ILE A 271 1.28 31.98 30.48
N LEU A 272 1.78 33.18 30.18
CA LEU A 272 2.87 33.39 29.22
C LEU A 272 4.16 32.69 29.67
N SER A 273 4.50 32.73 30.95
CA SER A 273 5.67 32.04 31.49
C SER A 273 5.59 30.52 31.28
N ARG A 274 4.42 29.92 31.54
CA ARG A 274 4.19 28.48 31.30
C ARG A 274 4.23 28.14 29.82
N LEU A 275 3.64 28.98 28.96
CA LEU A 275 3.65 28.83 27.52
C LEU A 275 5.08 28.81 26.97
N ASN A 276 5.90 29.79 27.35
CA ASN A 276 7.30 29.86 26.95
C ASN A 276 8.08 28.64 27.46
N ALA A 277 7.83 28.19 28.69
CA ALA A 277 8.47 26.99 29.22
C ALA A 277 8.11 25.69 28.46
N ILE A 278 6.93 25.63 27.82
CA ILE A 278 6.54 24.52 26.93
C ILE A 278 7.24 24.68 25.57
N ILE A 279 7.26 25.90 25.03
CA ILE A 279 7.90 26.24 23.75
C ILE A 279 9.39 25.88 23.79
N ASP A 280 10.09 26.30 24.83
CA ASP A 280 11.54 26.12 25.01
C ASP A 280 11.97 24.63 25.11
N ARG A 281 11.03 23.69 25.35
CA ARG A 281 11.32 22.25 25.38
C ARG A 281 11.51 21.65 23.99
N GLN A 282 10.95 22.26 22.95
CA GLN A 282 11.15 21.81 21.57
C GLN A 282 12.33 22.56 20.96
N THR A 283 13.39 21.83 20.65
CA THR A 283 14.63 22.37 20.06
C THR A 283 14.93 21.82 18.67
N GLU A 284 14.09 20.93 18.16
CA GLU A 284 14.27 20.27 16.85
C GLU A 284 13.25 20.78 15.84
N ASN A 285 13.68 20.94 14.58
CA ASN A 285 12.76 21.14 13.46
C ASN A 285 11.99 19.83 13.23
N PRO A 286 10.70 19.76 13.57
CA PRO A 286 9.94 18.54 13.38
C PRO A 286 9.82 18.20 11.88
N PRO A 287 9.71 16.91 11.53
CA PRO A 287 9.28 16.48 10.20
C PRO A 287 7.95 17.13 9.81
N ASP A 288 7.64 17.10 8.52
CA ASP A 288 6.30 17.48 8.03
C ASP A 288 5.28 16.39 8.39
N TYR A 289 4.69 16.50 9.58
CA TYR A 289 3.72 15.51 10.08
C TYR A 289 2.39 15.53 9.31
N GLU A 290 2.07 16.61 8.60
CA GLU A 290 0.89 16.67 7.75
C GLU A 290 1.06 15.75 6.53
N GLN A 291 2.20 15.86 5.82
CA GLN A 291 2.52 14.93 4.72
C GLN A 291 2.58 13.47 5.21
N LEU A 292 3.20 13.21 6.36
CA LEU A 292 3.29 11.86 6.92
C LEU A 292 1.92 11.28 7.28
N TYR A 293 0.99 12.12 7.75
CA TYR A 293 -0.38 11.71 8.00
C TYR A 293 -1.13 11.38 6.71
N GLU A 294 -1.00 12.21 5.67
CA GLU A 294 -1.62 11.95 4.35
C GLU A 294 -1.10 10.65 3.72
N ASP A 295 0.21 10.40 3.81
CA ASP A 295 0.84 9.17 3.35
C ASP A 295 0.29 7.95 4.12
N ALA A 296 0.15 8.06 5.44
CA ALA A 296 -0.36 6.99 6.28
C ALA A 296 -1.84 6.67 5.98
N VAL A 297 -2.69 7.69 5.77
CA VAL A 297 -4.11 7.51 5.38
C VAL A 297 -4.21 6.89 3.98
N THR A 298 -3.33 7.28 3.06
CA THR A 298 -3.25 6.68 1.73
C THR A 298 -2.91 5.19 1.81
N GLU A 299 -1.98 4.81 2.67
CA GLU A 299 -1.62 3.41 2.91
C GLU A 299 -2.78 2.59 3.49
N VAL A 300 -3.55 3.14 4.44
CA VAL A 300 -4.76 2.48 4.96
C VAL A 300 -5.76 2.22 3.83
N THR A 301 -6.00 3.21 2.98
CA THR A 301 -6.90 3.08 1.82
C THR A 301 -6.39 2.01 0.86
N ARG A 302 -5.08 2.01 0.56
CA ARG A 302 -4.45 1.01 -0.31
C ARG A 302 -4.63 -0.41 0.24
N LEU A 303 -4.43 -0.63 1.54
CA LEU A 303 -4.62 -1.92 2.18
C LEU A 303 -6.08 -2.37 2.21
N LYS A 304 -7.03 -1.45 2.42
CA LYS A 304 -8.48 -1.74 2.32
C LYS A 304 -8.88 -2.17 0.91
N ASN A 305 -8.36 -1.50 -0.12
CA ASN A 305 -8.55 -1.89 -1.51
C ASN A 305 -7.91 -3.25 -1.80
N LYS A 306 -6.70 -3.51 -1.28
CA LYS A 306 -6.05 -4.82 -1.36
C LYS A 306 -6.91 -5.93 -0.75
N LYS A 307 -7.55 -5.67 0.41
CA LYS A 307 -8.47 -6.64 1.04
C LYS A 307 -9.65 -6.97 0.14
N LEU A 308 -10.30 -5.95 -0.44
CA LEU A 308 -11.44 -6.16 -1.34
C LEU A 308 -11.05 -7.01 -2.56
N LEU A 309 -9.90 -6.71 -3.17
CA LEU A 309 -9.36 -7.52 -4.28
C LEU A 309 -9.06 -8.96 -3.83
N ALA A 310 -8.44 -9.15 -2.66
CA ALA A 310 -8.14 -10.47 -2.13
C ALA A 310 -9.42 -11.29 -1.87
N GLN A 311 -10.46 -10.66 -1.31
CA GLN A 311 -11.75 -11.32 -1.10
C GLN A 311 -12.40 -11.77 -2.41
N ALA A 312 -12.33 -10.95 -3.46
CA ALA A 312 -12.83 -11.33 -4.77
C ALA A 312 -12.02 -12.49 -5.38
N GLN A 313 -10.69 -12.45 -5.29
CA GLN A 313 -9.81 -13.48 -5.83
C GLN A 313 -9.90 -14.82 -5.06
N LEU A 314 -10.17 -14.77 -3.75
CA LEU A 314 -10.27 -15.94 -2.88
C LEU A 314 -11.70 -16.46 -2.71
N ALA A 315 -12.71 -15.83 -3.33
CA ALA A 315 -14.11 -16.21 -3.19
C ALA A 315 -14.41 -17.72 -3.31
N PRO A 316 -13.73 -18.49 -4.20
CA PRO A 316 -13.94 -19.95 -4.28
C PRO A 316 -13.54 -20.73 -3.02
N TRP A 317 -12.64 -20.19 -2.19
CA TRP A 317 -12.11 -20.85 -0.99
C TRP A 317 -12.65 -20.27 0.32
N LEU A 318 -13.41 -19.18 0.26
CA LEU A 318 -13.97 -18.50 1.43
C LEU A 318 -15.41 -18.95 1.79
N GLN A 319 -15.95 -19.95 1.08
CA GLN A 319 -17.28 -20.52 1.30
C GLN A 319 -17.28 -21.64 2.34
#